data_AF-A0A7X9FGT0-F1
#
_entry.id   AF-A0A7X9FGT0-F1
#
_cell.length_a   1.000
_cell.length_b   1.000
_cell.length_c   1.000
_cell.angle_alpha   90.00
_cell.angle_beta   90.00
_cell.angle_gamma   90.00
#
_symmetry.space_group_name_H-M   'P 1'
#
loop_
_entity.id
_entity.type
_entity.pdbx_description
1 polymer ?
#
loop_
_entity_poly.entity_id
_entity_poly.type
_entity_poly.pdbx_seq_one_letter_code
_entity_poly.pdbx_strand_id
1 'polypeptide(L)'
;MFRHYDRTSIIATAAFALLCGLTAPHPTAAMPPHPDIQRKIQSGDIIAPLAKIRAEDGAGDLDAPSIRRAPGFVGPFRALCVLVDFSDNAGVTAGVEFDTLLFAAQNGTVRDYYDEVSYGAIDMITVNLPSSLGWQRAPQTYAYYVNNQYGLDSPYPQNCQKLCEDLVDLINPLVDFSQYDNDGDGYVDAFLITH
;
A
#
# COMPACT_ATOMS: atom_id res chain seq x y z
N MET A 1 64.39 39.70 -7.78
CA MET A 1 64.20 39.47 -6.33
C MET A 1 64.94 38.19 -5.97
N PHE A 2 65.79 38.24 -4.95
CA PHE A 2 66.86 37.29 -4.62
C PHE A 2 66.38 35.88 -4.18
N ARG A 3 67.21 34.88 -4.52
CA ARG A 3 67.87 33.88 -3.63
C ARG A 3 67.55 32.38 -3.87
N HIS A 4 68.65 31.66 -4.09
CA HIS A 4 68.86 30.21 -3.91
C HIS A 4 68.47 29.68 -2.52
N TYR A 5 67.98 28.43 -2.48
CA TYR A 5 68.28 27.35 -1.50
C TYR A 5 67.56 26.07 -1.99
N ASP A 6 68.16 25.09 -2.67
CA ASP A 6 69.05 23.98 -2.26
C ASP A 6 68.69 23.22 -0.95
N ARG A 7 68.77 21.88 -1.07
CA ARG A 7 69.00 20.83 -0.04
C ARG A 7 67.90 20.44 0.95
N THR A 8 67.45 19.20 0.78
CA THR A 8 67.37 18.10 1.78
C THR A 8 66.96 18.46 3.21
N SER A 9 65.96 17.76 3.75
CA SER A 9 66.08 16.81 4.89
C SER A 9 64.81 16.74 5.75
N ILE A 10 64.37 15.50 6.06
CA ILE A 10 63.61 15.08 7.26
C ILE A 10 62.12 15.50 7.22
N ILE A 11 61.14 14.59 7.27
CA ILE A 11 60.53 13.94 8.45
C ILE A 11 59.68 12.79 7.86
N ALA A 12 60.05 11.53 8.05
CA ALA A 12 59.49 10.61 9.05
C ALA A 12 57.98 10.32 8.93
N THR A 13 57.65 9.02 9.03
CA THR A 13 56.36 8.45 9.48
C THR A 13 55.15 8.55 8.54
N ALA A 14 54.75 7.42 7.96
CA ALA A 14 53.48 6.75 8.30
C ALA A 14 53.27 5.52 7.40
N ALA A 15 53.78 4.38 7.85
CA ALA A 15 53.20 3.10 7.51
C ALA A 15 51.84 3.03 8.22
N PHE A 16 50.74 3.09 7.47
CA PHE A 16 49.45 2.61 7.94
C PHE A 16 48.76 1.93 6.75
N ALA A 17 49.11 0.64 6.58
CA ALA A 17 48.33 -0.26 5.76
C ALA A 17 46.96 -0.37 6.43
N LEU A 18 45.97 0.33 5.88
CA LEU A 18 44.59 0.26 6.30
C LEU A 18 44.09 -1.15 5.94
N LEU A 19 44.15 -2.03 6.94
CA LEU A 19 43.50 -3.33 6.94
C LEU A 19 41.99 -3.07 6.89
N CYS A 20 41.45 -2.96 5.67
CA CYS A 20 40.02 -2.80 5.43
C CYS A 20 39.34 -4.10 5.87
N GLY A 21 38.84 -4.11 7.11
CA GLY A 21 38.13 -5.24 7.67
C GLY A 21 36.91 -5.57 6.81
N LEU A 22 36.84 -6.81 6.33
CA LEU A 22 35.59 -7.40 5.87
C LEU A 22 34.63 -7.45 7.07
N THR A 23 33.74 -6.47 7.17
CA THR A 23 32.56 -6.61 8.00
C THR A 23 31.58 -7.49 7.23
N ALA A 24 31.45 -8.75 7.65
CA ALA A 24 30.37 -9.60 7.17
C ALA A 24 29.01 -8.95 7.52
N PRO A 25 28.04 -8.88 6.59
CA PRO A 25 26.70 -8.45 6.91
C PRO A 25 26.10 -9.46 7.90
N HIS A 26 25.75 -8.99 9.10
CA HIS A 26 24.98 -9.78 10.04
C HIS A 26 23.57 -9.95 9.45
N PRO A 27 23.05 -11.17 9.28
CA PRO A 27 21.64 -11.33 8.98
C PRO A 27 20.85 -10.85 10.19
N THR A 28 20.12 -9.74 10.04
CA THR A 28 19.00 -9.39 10.91
C THR A 28 17.89 -10.41 10.68
N ALA A 29 18.09 -11.63 11.18
CA ALA A 29 17.00 -12.55 11.40
C ALA A 29 16.15 -11.96 12.54
N ALA A 30 14.91 -11.59 12.23
CA ALA A 30 13.89 -11.38 13.24
C ALA A 30 13.97 -12.50 14.29
N MET A 31 13.83 -12.16 15.58
CA MET A 31 14.13 -13.04 16.71
C MET A 31 13.72 -14.50 16.46
N PRO A 32 14.62 -15.48 16.71
CA PRO A 32 14.28 -16.87 16.49
C PRO A 32 13.02 -17.22 17.31
N PRO A 33 12.02 -17.87 16.69
CA PRO A 33 10.76 -18.17 17.36
C PRO A 33 11.01 -19.02 18.59
N HIS A 34 10.30 -18.71 19.68
CA HIS A 34 10.44 -19.35 20.98
C HIS A 34 10.50 -20.90 20.84
N PRO A 35 11.44 -21.60 21.50
CA PRO A 35 11.71 -23.03 21.29
C PRO A 35 10.49 -23.93 21.49
N ASP A 36 9.53 -23.51 22.30
CA ASP A 36 8.28 -24.26 22.49
C ASP A 36 7.37 -24.24 21.24
N ILE A 37 7.41 -23.18 20.43
CA ILE A 37 6.67 -23.10 19.17
C ILE A 37 7.30 -24.05 18.14
N GLN A 38 8.63 -24.13 18.11
CA GLN A 38 9.33 -25.07 17.24
C GLN A 38 9.00 -26.52 17.61
N ARG A 39 8.93 -26.83 18.91
CA ARG A 39 8.57 -28.16 19.40
C ARG A 39 7.14 -28.54 19.04
N LYS A 40 6.20 -27.59 19.17
CA LYS A 40 4.78 -27.79 18.81
C LYS A 40 4.56 -27.91 17.29
N ILE A 41 5.37 -27.27 16.46
CA ILE A 41 5.37 -27.46 14.99
C ILE A 41 5.88 -28.87 14.66
N GLN A 42 6.95 -29.31 15.32
CA GLN A 42 7.54 -30.64 15.11
C GLN A 42 6.64 -31.77 15.62
N SER A 43 5.88 -31.55 16.70
CA SER A 43 4.89 -32.52 17.21
C SER A 43 3.58 -32.54 16.43
N GLY A 44 3.36 -31.58 15.52
CA GLY A 44 2.14 -31.48 14.72
C GLY A 44 0.93 -30.88 15.46
N ASP A 45 1.11 -30.40 16.70
CA ASP A 45 0.05 -29.77 17.50
C ASP A 45 -0.33 -28.37 17.00
N ILE A 46 0.59 -27.71 16.28
CA ILE A 46 0.33 -26.46 15.57
C ILE A 46 0.82 -26.58 14.13
N ILE A 47 -0.03 -26.21 13.18
CA ILE A 47 0.39 -26.00 11.79
C ILE A 47 1.33 -24.80 11.81
N ALA A 48 2.53 -24.94 11.23
CA ALA A 48 3.44 -23.81 11.04
C ALA A 48 2.63 -22.66 10.42
N PRO A 49 2.56 -21.48 11.06
CA PRO A 49 1.86 -20.36 10.46
C PRO A 49 2.68 -20.00 9.23
N LEU A 50 2.18 -20.39 8.04
CA LEU A 50 2.35 -19.75 6.73
C LEU A 50 2.26 -20.69 5.51
N ALA A 51 2.21 -22.02 5.64
CA ALA A 51 2.48 -22.87 4.46
C ALA A 51 1.30 -23.63 3.82
N LYS A 52 0.09 -23.67 4.39
CA LYS A 52 -1.05 -24.38 3.77
C LYS A 52 -2.39 -23.69 3.99
N ILE A 53 -2.68 -22.70 3.16
CA ILE A 53 -4.07 -22.41 2.75
C ILE A 53 -4.12 -22.76 1.27
N ARG A 54 -4.96 -23.75 0.96
CA ARG A 54 -5.08 -24.39 -0.34
C ARG A 54 -5.77 -23.41 -1.29
N ALA A 55 -5.20 -23.28 -2.49
CA ALA A 55 -5.82 -22.59 -3.61
C ALA A 55 -7.06 -23.38 -4.04
N GLU A 56 -8.24 -22.79 -3.84
CA GLU A 56 -9.45 -23.17 -4.57
C GLU A 56 -9.90 -21.92 -5.34
N ASP A 57 -9.80 -22.00 -6.67
CA ASP A 57 -10.32 -21.01 -7.62
C ASP A 57 -11.85 -20.89 -7.48
N GLY A 58 -12.35 -19.65 -7.50
CA GLY A 58 -13.77 -19.34 -7.63
C GLY A 58 -13.96 -17.90 -8.05
N ALA A 59 -14.72 -17.69 -9.12
CA ALA A 59 -15.00 -16.39 -9.73
C ALA A 59 -15.43 -15.35 -8.68
N GLY A 60 -14.78 -14.19 -8.72
CA GLY A 60 -15.01 -13.09 -7.79
C GLY A 60 -16.44 -12.55 -7.92
N ASP A 61 -17.27 -12.92 -6.96
CA ASP A 61 -18.45 -12.17 -6.56
C ASP A 61 -17.97 -11.08 -5.57
N LEU A 62 -18.56 -9.88 -5.61
CA LEU A 62 -18.22 -8.82 -4.65
C LEU A 62 -18.49 -9.25 -3.20
N ASP A 63 -19.37 -10.23 -3.01
CA ASP A 63 -19.71 -10.85 -1.72
C ASP A 63 -18.78 -12.02 -1.30
N ALA A 64 -17.87 -12.44 -2.17
CA ALA A 64 -16.90 -13.50 -1.90
C ALA A 64 -15.47 -12.96 -2.11
N PRO A 65 -14.85 -12.36 -1.06
CA PRO A 65 -13.49 -11.82 -1.20
C PRO A 65 -12.55 -12.95 -1.61
N SER A 66 -11.82 -12.74 -2.71
CA SER A 66 -10.79 -13.66 -3.15
C SER A 66 -9.71 -13.76 -2.07
N ILE A 67 -9.52 -14.95 -1.47
CA ILE A 67 -8.34 -15.25 -0.66
C ILE A 67 -7.16 -15.55 -1.61
N ARG A 68 -6.89 -14.64 -2.55
CA ARG A 68 -5.64 -14.66 -3.32
C ARG A 68 -4.65 -13.86 -2.50
N ARG A 69 -3.78 -14.60 -1.83
CA ARG A 69 -2.68 -14.00 -1.09
C ARG A 69 -1.67 -13.51 -2.13
N ALA A 70 -1.66 -12.20 -2.39
CA ALA A 70 -0.60 -11.58 -3.16
C ALA A 70 0.76 -12.05 -2.60
N PRO A 71 1.72 -12.43 -3.45
CA PRO A 71 3.10 -12.63 -2.99
C PRO A 71 3.56 -11.39 -2.23
N GLY A 72 4.50 -11.54 -1.29
CA GLY A 72 4.99 -10.39 -0.51
C GLY A 72 5.35 -9.23 -1.44
N PHE A 73 4.53 -8.18 -1.43
CA PHE A 73 4.65 -7.06 -2.34
C PHE A 73 5.78 -6.16 -1.84
N VAL A 74 6.72 -5.83 -2.73
CA VAL A 74 7.80 -4.89 -2.45
C VAL A 74 7.86 -3.89 -3.57
N GLY A 75 7.64 -2.62 -3.25
CA GLY A 75 7.71 -1.52 -4.20
C GLY A 75 6.52 -0.55 -4.14
N PRO A 76 6.30 0.22 -5.21
CA PRO A 76 5.23 1.21 -5.27
C PRO A 76 3.88 0.54 -5.44
N PHE A 77 3.03 0.60 -4.40
CA PHE A 77 1.68 0.06 -4.39
C PHE A 77 0.69 1.15 -4.82
N ARG A 78 0.06 0.94 -5.98
CA ARG A 78 -0.88 1.90 -6.56
C ARG A 78 -2.27 1.65 -6.02
N ALA A 79 -2.85 2.68 -5.39
CA ALA A 79 -4.20 2.67 -4.87
C ALA A 79 -5.03 3.79 -5.49
N LEU A 80 -6.25 3.47 -5.92
CA LEU A 80 -7.20 4.44 -6.47
C LEU A 80 -8.17 4.88 -5.38
N CYS A 81 -8.27 6.19 -5.15
CA CYS A 81 -9.27 6.75 -4.25
C CYS A 81 -10.21 7.67 -5.02
N VAL A 82 -11.51 7.41 -4.90
CA VAL A 82 -12.57 8.14 -5.59
C VAL A 82 -13.48 8.79 -4.56
N LEU A 83 -13.74 10.09 -4.77
CA LEU A 83 -14.65 10.88 -3.96
C LEU A 83 -16.02 10.87 -4.63
N VAL A 84 -17.04 10.41 -3.92
CA VAL A 84 -18.41 10.34 -4.43
C VAL A 84 -19.34 11.21 -3.60
N ASP A 85 -20.17 12.02 -4.26
CA ASP A 85 -21.21 12.79 -3.61
C ASP A 85 -22.61 12.42 -4.13
N PHE A 86 -23.63 12.83 -3.40
CA PHE A 86 -25.03 12.48 -3.67
C PHE A 86 -25.88 13.74 -3.79
N SER A 87 -27.06 13.61 -4.42
CA SER A 87 -28.01 14.72 -4.54
C SER A 87 -28.59 15.20 -3.21
N ASP A 88 -28.68 14.32 -2.22
CA ASP A 88 -29.18 14.55 -0.86
C ASP A 88 -28.06 14.73 0.18
N ASN A 89 -26.83 14.32 -0.14
CA ASN A 89 -25.64 14.51 0.69
C ASN A 89 -24.44 14.92 -0.17
N ALA A 90 -24.18 16.23 -0.26
CA ALA A 90 -23.12 16.77 -1.10
C ALA A 90 -21.77 16.76 -0.37
N GLY A 91 -20.70 16.44 -1.10
CA GLY A 91 -19.32 16.50 -0.60
C GLY A 91 -18.92 17.96 -0.32
N VAL A 92 -18.48 18.23 0.90
CA VAL A 92 -18.08 19.58 1.34
C VAL A 92 -16.56 19.73 1.41
N THR A 93 -15.85 18.64 1.67
CA THR A 93 -14.40 18.62 1.85
C THR A 93 -13.68 18.79 0.52
N ALA A 94 -12.60 19.58 0.51
CA ALA A 94 -11.80 19.77 -0.69
C ALA A 94 -10.99 18.49 -1.01
N GLY A 95 -10.95 18.10 -2.29
CA GLY A 95 -10.23 16.90 -2.74
C GLY A 95 -8.75 16.86 -2.31
N VAL A 96 -8.11 18.03 -2.21
CA VAL A 96 -6.70 18.18 -1.80
C VAL A 96 -6.42 17.71 -0.36
N GLU A 97 -7.44 17.73 0.50
CA GLU A 97 -7.29 17.20 1.86
C GLU A 97 -7.09 15.68 1.81
N PHE A 98 -7.80 14.99 0.91
CA PHE A 98 -7.64 13.55 0.69
C PHE A 98 -6.33 13.20 0.02
N ASP A 99 -5.86 14.02 -0.93
CA ASP A 99 -4.52 13.85 -1.51
C ASP A 99 -3.44 13.84 -0.43
N THR A 100 -3.56 14.78 0.52
CA THR A 100 -2.61 14.95 1.62
C THR A 100 -2.72 13.81 2.62
N LEU A 101 -3.94 13.46 3.03
CA LEU A 101 -4.19 12.42 4.01
C LEU A 101 -3.72 11.04 3.53
N LEU A 102 -3.92 10.74 2.24
CA LEU A 102 -3.64 9.42 1.69
C LEU A 102 -2.22 9.27 1.16
N PHE A 103 -1.73 10.23 0.36
CA PHE A 103 -0.55 10.02 -0.50
C PHE A 103 0.65 10.93 -0.20
N ALA A 104 0.51 11.94 0.67
CA ALA A 104 1.64 12.79 0.99
C ALA A 104 2.67 12.05 1.84
N ALA A 105 3.96 12.28 1.57
CA ALA A 105 5.06 11.73 2.37
C ALA A 105 5.28 12.60 3.62
N GLN A 106 4.31 12.57 4.54
CA GLN A 106 4.31 13.34 5.78
C GLN A 106 3.85 12.45 6.94
N ASN A 107 4.36 12.74 8.15
CA ASN A 107 4.00 11.98 9.34
C ASN A 107 2.48 11.99 9.58
N GLY A 108 1.91 10.82 9.85
CA GLY A 108 0.47 10.67 10.15
C GLY A 108 -0.43 10.59 8.92
N THR A 109 0.14 10.34 7.74
CA THR A 109 -0.61 10.02 6.52
C THR A 109 -0.73 8.50 6.35
N VAL A 110 -1.64 8.06 5.48
CA VAL A 110 -1.81 6.62 5.19
C VAL A 110 -0.54 6.05 4.56
N ARG A 111 0.09 6.79 3.64
CA ARG A 111 1.38 6.40 3.06
C ARG A 111 2.47 6.21 4.11
N ASP A 112 2.63 7.14 5.04
CA ASP A 112 3.60 7.06 6.14
C ASP A 112 3.34 5.86 7.05
N TYR A 113 2.07 5.61 7.39
CA TYR A 113 1.70 4.44 8.17
C TYR A 113 2.10 3.12 7.48
N TYR A 114 1.81 2.98 6.19
CA TYR A 114 2.16 1.77 5.44
C TYR A 114 3.68 1.63 5.22
N ASP A 115 4.41 2.73 5.04
CA ASP A 115 5.88 2.73 4.98
C ASP A 115 6.47 2.24 6.32
N GLU A 116 5.99 2.75 7.46
CA GLU A 116 6.46 2.38 8.79
C GLU A 116 6.21 0.90 9.11
N VAL A 117 4.96 0.43 8.97
CA VAL A 117 4.60 -0.94 9.35
C VAL A 117 5.18 -1.99 8.41
N SER A 118 5.49 -1.61 7.17
CA SER A 118 6.11 -2.49 6.18
C SER A 118 7.64 -2.42 6.19
N TYR A 119 8.25 -1.59 7.04
CA TYR A 119 9.69 -1.32 7.06
C TYR A 119 10.23 -0.85 5.70
N GLY A 120 9.47 -0.01 5.01
CA GLY A 120 9.81 0.51 3.67
C GLY A 120 9.64 -0.49 2.53
N ALA A 121 8.92 -1.60 2.75
CA ALA A 121 8.62 -2.54 1.68
C ALA A 121 7.48 -2.06 0.77
N ILE A 122 6.50 -1.33 1.32
CA ILE A 122 5.33 -0.84 0.60
C ILE A 122 5.38 0.68 0.55
N ASP A 123 5.42 1.23 -0.67
CA ASP A 123 5.28 2.67 -0.90
C ASP A 123 3.92 2.97 -1.55
N MET A 124 2.96 3.50 -0.78
CA MET A 124 1.62 3.77 -1.31
C MET A 124 1.63 5.01 -2.22
N ILE A 125 1.25 4.82 -3.48
CA ILE A 125 1.17 5.87 -4.49
C ILE A 125 -0.16 5.82 -5.24
N THR A 126 -0.45 6.86 -6.02
CA THR A 126 -1.56 6.86 -6.98
C THR A 126 -1.14 7.52 -8.28
N VAL A 127 -1.78 7.14 -9.39
CA VAL A 127 -1.65 7.83 -10.68
C VAL A 127 -2.64 9.00 -10.77
N ASN A 128 -3.88 8.77 -10.33
CA ASN A 128 -4.94 9.77 -10.27
C ASN A 128 -5.15 10.24 -8.82
N LEU A 129 -4.84 11.50 -8.56
CA LEU A 129 -5.14 12.12 -7.27
C LEU A 129 -6.66 12.33 -7.10
N PRO A 130 -7.22 12.11 -5.90
CA PRO A 130 -8.61 12.44 -5.59
C PRO A 130 -9.03 13.85 -6.02
N SER A 131 -8.17 14.85 -5.81
CA SER A 131 -8.45 16.23 -6.25
C SER A 131 -8.56 16.41 -7.76
N SER A 132 -7.86 15.58 -8.55
CA SER A 132 -7.89 15.62 -10.01
C SER A 132 -9.14 14.98 -10.58
N LEU A 133 -9.68 13.95 -9.92
CA LEU A 133 -10.96 13.34 -10.31
C LEU A 133 -12.13 14.20 -9.84
N GLY A 134 -11.96 14.92 -8.73
CA GLY A 134 -13.02 15.71 -8.13
C GLY A 134 -14.14 14.83 -7.56
N TRP A 135 -15.18 15.49 -7.06
CA TRP A 135 -16.36 14.80 -6.57
C TRP A 135 -17.18 14.26 -7.74
N GLN A 136 -17.40 12.96 -7.72
CA GLN A 136 -18.21 12.25 -8.69
C GLN A 136 -19.63 12.11 -8.16
N ARG A 137 -20.61 12.63 -8.91
CA ARG A 137 -22.01 12.58 -8.48
C ARG A 137 -22.61 11.22 -8.78
N ALA A 138 -22.97 10.48 -7.74
CA ALA A 138 -23.70 9.22 -7.90
C ALA A 138 -25.09 9.47 -8.53
N PRO A 139 -25.60 8.52 -9.35
CA PRO A 139 -26.89 8.66 -10.02
C PRO A 139 -28.10 8.57 -9.06
N GLN A 140 -27.93 7.92 -7.91
CA GLN A 140 -28.95 7.78 -6.88
C GLN A 140 -28.58 8.54 -5.60
N THR A 141 -29.55 8.67 -4.69
CA THR A 141 -29.39 9.32 -3.39
C THR A 141 -28.53 8.49 -2.43
N TYR A 142 -27.93 9.13 -1.43
CA TYR A 142 -27.24 8.47 -0.32
C TYR A 142 -28.16 7.46 0.38
N ALA A 143 -29.42 7.85 0.60
CA ALA A 143 -30.43 6.97 1.18
C ALA A 143 -30.70 5.71 0.34
N TYR A 144 -30.52 5.74 -0.99
CA TYR A 144 -30.71 4.57 -1.86
C TYR A 144 -29.63 3.51 -1.64
N TYR A 145 -28.37 3.91 -1.42
CA TYR A 145 -27.26 2.96 -1.25
C TYR A 145 -27.05 2.53 0.20
N VAL A 146 -27.26 3.43 1.17
CA VAL A 146 -26.92 3.17 2.58
C VAL A 146 -28.16 2.85 3.41
N ASN A 147 -29.30 3.48 3.11
CA ASN A 147 -30.61 3.28 3.74
C ASN A 147 -30.57 3.13 5.29
N ASN A 148 -29.72 3.89 5.98
CA ASN A 148 -29.46 3.77 7.44
C ASN A 148 -29.05 2.37 7.94
N GLN A 149 -28.59 1.50 7.05
CA GLN A 149 -28.13 0.13 7.33
C GLN A 149 -26.66 -0.07 6.91
N TYR A 150 -25.87 1.00 6.93
CA TYR A 150 -24.46 1.01 6.52
C TYR A 150 -24.20 0.45 5.11
N GLY A 151 -25.26 0.36 4.27
CA GLY A 151 -25.24 -0.19 2.93
C GLY A 151 -24.88 -1.68 2.82
N LEU A 152 -24.99 -2.43 3.92
CA LEU A 152 -24.71 -3.87 3.96
C LEU A 152 -25.99 -4.72 4.12
N ASP A 153 -26.99 -4.23 4.87
CA ASP A 153 -28.17 -5.05 5.18
C ASP A 153 -29.31 -4.93 4.14
N SER A 154 -29.12 -4.12 3.10
CA SER A 154 -30.09 -3.96 2.01
C SER A 154 -29.74 -4.86 0.83
N PRO A 155 -30.74 -5.51 0.17
CA PRO A 155 -30.48 -6.35 -0.98
C PRO A 155 -29.99 -5.51 -2.17
N TYR A 156 -29.14 -6.11 -3.00
CA TYR A 156 -28.82 -5.55 -4.31
C TYR A 156 -30.12 -5.27 -5.09
N PRO A 157 -30.28 -4.10 -5.76
CA PRO A 157 -29.27 -3.07 -6.03
C PRO A 157 -29.27 -1.88 -5.04
N GLN A 158 -29.87 -1.98 -3.86
CA GLN A 158 -29.97 -0.87 -2.90
C GLN A 158 -28.88 -0.94 -1.84
N ASN A 159 -27.64 -1.16 -2.26
CA ASN A 159 -26.51 -1.43 -1.37
C ASN A 159 -25.20 -0.76 -1.85
N CYS A 160 -24.15 -0.84 -1.04
CA CYS A 160 -22.84 -0.31 -1.39
C CYS A 160 -22.20 -1.01 -2.61
N GLN A 161 -22.59 -2.25 -2.93
CA GLN A 161 -22.11 -2.92 -4.14
C GLN A 161 -22.59 -2.20 -5.40
N LYS A 162 -23.88 -1.81 -5.45
CA LYS A 162 -24.39 -1.03 -6.58
C LYS A 162 -23.75 0.35 -6.67
N LEU A 163 -23.42 0.97 -5.52
CA LEU A 163 -22.64 2.22 -5.51
C LEU A 163 -21.28 2.03 -6.18
N CYS A 164 -20.58 0.93 -5.87
CA CYS A 164 -19.29 0.62 -6.49
C CYS A 164 -19.43 0.45 -8.02
N GLU A 165 -20.43 -0.32 -8.47
CA GLU A 165 -20.71 -0.52 -9.91
C GLU A 165 -20.98 0.81 -10.63
N ASP A 166 -21.90 1.62 -10.10
CA ASP A 166 -22.27 2.91 -10.71
C ASP A 166 -21.09 3.90 -10.72
N LEU A 167 -20.22 3.83 -9.71
CA LEU A 167 -19.02 4.67 -9.63
C LEU A 167 -17.95 4.23 -10.62
N VAL A 168 -17.72 2.93 -10.78
CA VAL A 168 -16.80 2.38 -11.78
C VAL A 168 -17.23 2.81 -13.17
N ASP A 169 -18.52 2.71 -13.50
CA ASP A 169 -19.06 3.16 -14.79
C ASP A 169 -18.83 4.67 -15.03
N LEU A 170 -18.97 5.48 -13.97
CA LEU A 170 -18.80 6.93 -14.05
C LEU A 170 -17.34 7.35 -14.29
N ILE A 171 -16.39 6.65 -13.67
CA ILE A 171 -14.95 6.99 -13.76
C ILE A 171 -14.21 6.23 -14.86
N ASN A 172 -14.81 5.20 -15.45
CA ASN A 172 -14.22 4.42 -16.56
C ASN A 172 -13.67 5.26 -17.72
N PRO A 173 -14.30 6.38 -18.17
CA PRO A 173 -13.69 7.23 -19.20
C PRO A 173 -12.53 8.11 -18.70
N LEU A 174 -12.32 8.21 -17.39
CA LEU A 174 -11.35 9.11 -16.76
C LEU A 174 -10.10 8.37 -16.23
N VAL A 175 -10.24 7.09 -15.88
CA VAL A 175 -9.20 6.31 -15.20
C VAL A 175 -8.92 5.03 -15.96
N ASP A 176 -7.64 4.74 -16.15
CA ASP A 176 -7.18 3.44 -16.65
C ASP A 176 -6.96 2.48 -15.47
N PHE A 177 -7.95 1.62 -15.22
CA PHE A 177 -7.91 0.65 -14.11
C PHE A 177 -6.75 -0.34 -14.21
N SER A 178 -6.20 -0.60 -15.40
CA SER A 178 -5.05 -1.50 -15.57
C SER A 178 -3.79 -0.99 -14.87
N GLN A 179 -3.74 0.31 -14.56
CA GLN A 179 -2.63 0.89 -13.83
C GLN A 179 -2.63 0.53 -12.34
N TYR A 180 -3.76 0.08 -11.80
CA TYR A 180 -4.00 -0.25 -10.40
C TYR A 180 -4.03 -1.77 -10.12
N ASP A 181 -3.68 -2.57 -11.12
CA ASP A 181 -3.34 -3.98 -11.01
C ASP A 181 -1.84 -4.10 -10.73
N ASN A 182 -1.48 -4.26 -9.45
CA ASN A 182 -0.11 -4.28 -8.96
C ASN A 182 0.53 -5.68 -9.04
N ASP A 183 -0.27 -6.75 -9.10
CA ASP A 183 0.23 -8.12 -9.19
C ASP A 183 0.04 -8.78 -10.57
N GLY A 184 -0.68 -8.10 -11.46
CA GLY A 184 -0.88 -8.48 -12.86
C GLY A 184 -1.94 -9.55 -13.06
N ASP A 185 -2.86 -9.74 -12.11
CA ASP A 185 -3.88 -10.79 -12.16
C ASP A 185 -5.17 -10.37 -12.89
N GLY A 186 -5.25 -9.13 -13.36
CA GLY A 186 -6.38 -8.56 -14.07
C GLY A 186 -7.44 -7.92 -13.17
N TYR A 187 -7.19 -7.82 -11.86
CA TYR A 187 -8.04 -7.14 -10.90
C TYR A 187 -7.37 -5.89 -10.31
N VAL A 188 -8.19 -4.93 -9.86
CA VAL A 188 -7.71 -3.76 -9.14
C VAL A 188 -7.47 -4.16 -7.68
N ASP A 189 -6.25 -3.99 -7.18
CA ASP A 189 -5.93 -4.43 -5.81
C ASP A 189 -6.49 -3.52 -4.73
N ALA A 190 -6.51 -2.21 -5.01
CA ALA A 190 -6.83 -1.20 -4.02
C ALA A 190 -7.73 -0.12 -4.61
N PHE A 191 -9.03 -0.28 -4.33
CA PHE A 191 -10.07 0.67 -4.68
C PHE A 191 -10.71 1.22 -3.41
N LEU A 192 -10.53 2.52 -3.16
CA LEU A 192 -11.07 3.24 -2.03
C LEU A 192 -12.20 4.15 -2.50
N ILE A 193 -13.36 4.03 -1.86
CA ILE A 193 -14.52 4.89 -2.10
C ILE A 193 -14.72 5.75 -0.85
N THR A 194 -14.78 7.06 -1.03
CA THR A 194 -15.04 8.02 0.05
C THR A 194 -16.33 8.78 -0.26
N HIS A 195 -17.31 8.70 0.65
CA HIS A 195 -18.69 9.13 0.44
C HIS A 195 -19.25 9.95 1.61
#